data_AF-A0A8C7VVA5-F1
#
_entry.id   AF-A0A8C7VVA5-F1
#
_cell.length_a   1.000
_cell.length_b   1.000
_cell.length_c   1.000
_cell.angle_alpha   90.00
_cell.angle_beta   90.00
_cell.angle_gamma   90.00
#
_symmetry.space_group_name_H-M   'P 1'
#
loop_
_entity.id
_entity.type
_entity.pdbx_description
1 polymer ?
#
loop_
_entity_poly.entity_id
_entity_poly.type
_entity_poly.pdbx_seq_one_letter_code
_entity_poly.pdbx_strand_id
1 'polypeptide(L)'
;MSDISDDDNEISFAVKFLGRVEVVRSEGMQVLNEAIQSLKMPDKESSAKVQKKNKVSLFLSMSGIDILEHKTKFMLYTCPLSSVSFCAVIPTTPKVFGFVAKHPAADMYHCYLFQSKKFSHLLVSIIGDAFRATKREESLRGGGRDLIVEALRHKNKLLQRENAELRMRLSASGDGTDRAARTTNRHQIDLRRSQKKQTEAQKLSHLDMYPHKITFHCSDDTAPLLRTQELNMTDV
;
A
#
# COMPACT_ATOMS: atom_id res chain seq x y z
N MET A 1 -18.02 -25.96 -23.98
CA MET A 1 -17.39 -25.23 -22.86
C MET A 1 -17.73 -23.78 -23.09
N SER A 2 -18.68 -23.25 -22.33
CA SER A 2 -19.06 -21.84 -22.37
C SER A 2 -17.99 -21.05 -21.63
N ASP A 3 -17.36 -20.10 -22.32
CA ASP A 3 -16.54 -19.05 -21.73
C ASP A 3 -17.38 -18.32 -20.68
N ILE A 4 -17.14 -18.64 -19.41
CA ILE A 4 -17.62 -17.85 -18.28
C ILE A 4 -16.67 -16.67 -18.24
N SER A 5 -17.07 -15.56 -18.86
CA SER A 5 -16.38 -14.29 -18.74
C SER A 5 -16.38 -13.86 -17.27
N ASP A 6 -15.20 -13.61 -16.70
CA ASP A 6 -14.98 -13.09 -15.34
C ASP A 6 -15.58 -11.67 -15.08
N ASP A 7 -16.45 -11.18 -15.96
CA ASP A 7 -17.07 -9.85 -15.93
C ASP A 7 -18.11 -9.68 -14.81
N ASP A 8 -18.54 -10.76 -14.15
CA ASP A 8 -19.62 -10.72 -13.14
C ASP A 8 -19.22 -10.10 -11.79
N ASN A 9 -17.94 -9.74 -11.59
CA ASN A 9 -17.44 -9.18 -10.33
C ASN A 9 -17.08 -7.69 -10.38
N GLU A 10 -17.44 -6.97 -11.45
CA GLU A 10 -17.14 -5.54 -11.59
C GLU A 10 -18.38 -4.66 -11.33
N ILE A 11 -18.23 -3.68 -10.42
CA ILE A 11 -19.29 -2.72 -10.11
C ILE A 11 -18.94 -1.36 -10.71
N SER A 12 -19.88 -0.74 -11.43
CA SER A 12 -19.65 0.54 -12.11
C SER A 12 -20.57 1.67 -11.63
N PHE A 13 -20.01 2.89 -11.52
CA PHE A 13 -20.72 4.10 -11.09
C PHE A 13 -20.40 5.29 -11.98
N ALA A 14 -21.44 5.96 -12.48
CA ALA A 14 -21.28 7.21 -13.18
C ALA A 14 -21.19 8.38 -12.20
N VAL A 15 -20.03 9.05 -12.14
CA VAL A 15 -19.77 10.16 -11.21
C VAL A 15 -19.18 11.36 -11.94
N LYS A 16 -19.18 12.52 -11.27
CA LYS A 16 -18.48 13.70 -11.78
C LYS A 16 -17.02 13.66 -11.33
N PHE A 17 -16.07 13.70 -12.26
CA PHE A 17 -14.66 13.86 -11.96
C PHE A 17 -14.34 15.34 -11.73
N LEU A 18 -13.67 15.63 -10.62
CA LEU A 18 -13.23 16.99 -10.29
C LEU A 18 -11.78 17.21 -10.71
N GLY A 19 -10.94 16.18 -10.59
CA GLY A 19 -9.55 16.23 -11.02
C GLY A 19 -8.66 15.24 -10.31
N ARG A 20 -7.40 15.22 -10.75
CA ARG A 20 -6.26 14.52 -10.14
C ARG A 20 -5.27 15.58 -9.67
N VAL A 21 -4.76 15.43 -8.45
CA VAL A 21 -3.75 16.33 -7.87
C VAL A 21 -2.61 15.49 -7.33
N GLU A 22 -1.37 15.89 -7.60
CA GLU A 22 -0.20 15.31 -6.95
C GLU A 22 -0.14 15.73 -5.48
N VAL A 23 0.14 14.78 -4.60
CA VAL A 23 0.13 14.99 -3.15
C VAL A 23 1.35 14.36 -2.50
N VAL A 24 1.83 15.00 -1.44
CA VAL A 24 3.05 14.58 -0.73
C VAL A 24 2.77 13.44 0.25
N ARG A 25 1.56 13.42 0.84
CA ARG A 25 1.17 12.44 1.86
C ARG A 25 0.27 11.36 1.26
N SER A 26 0.46 10.12 1.72
CA SER A 26 -0.34 8.96 1.29
C SER A 26 -1.73 8.90 1.94
N GLU A 27 -1.95 9.61 3.04
CA GLU A 27 -3.20 9.53 3.81
C GLU A 27 -3.52 10.81 4.58
N GLY A 28 -4.75 10.90 5.07
CA GLY A 28 -5.22 11.98 5.94
C GLY A 28 -6.21 12.93 5.27
N MET A 29 -7.15 13.45 6.06
CA MET A 29 -8.18 14.36 5.56
C MET A 29 -7.62 15.67 4.99
N GLN A 30 -6.49 16.16 5.51
CA GLN A 30 -5.86 17.37 4.97
C GLN A 30 -5.49 17.20 3.49
N VAL A 31 -5.09 15.99 3.06
CA VAL A 31 -4.72 15.69 1.66
C VAL A 31 -5.87 15.97 0.71
N LEU A 32 -7.09 15.49 1.04
CA LEU A 32 -8.28 15.73 0.22
C LEU A 32 -8.68 17.21 0.22
N ASN A 33 -8.56 17.88 1.37
CA ASN A 33 -8.90 19.29 1.54
C ASN A 33 -7.95 20.21 0.74
N GLU A 34 -6.64 19.94 0.77
CA GLU A 34 -5.63 20.68 0.00
C GLU A 34 -5.81 20.43 -1.51
N ALA A 35 -6.07 19.18 -1.91
CA ALA A 35 -6.31 18.84 -3.31
C ALA A 35 -7.55 19.54 -3.87
N ILE A 36 -8.66 19.60 -3.14
CA ILE A 36 -9.86 20.32 -3.61
C ILE A 36 -9.65 21.83 -3.67
N GLN A 37 -8.84 22.40 -2.78
CA GLN A 37 -8.49 23.83 -2.84
C GLN A 37 -7.63 24.11 -4.08
N SER A 38 -6.67 23.24 -4.38
CA SER A 38 -5.81 23.35 -5.57
C SER A 38 -6.63 23.32 -6.86
N LEU A 39 -7.66 22.47 -6.94
CA LEU A 39 -8.57 22.41 -8.10
C LEU A 39 -9.52 23.62 -8.24
N LYS A 40 -9.73 24.39 -7.16
CA LYS A 40 -10.56 25.61 -7.19
C LYS A 40 -9.79 26.82 -7.69
N MET A 41 -8.46 26.80 -7.62
CA MET A 41 -7.62 27.85 -8.15
C MET A 41 -7.61 27.70 -9.68
N PRO A 42 -8.19 28.65 -10.45
CA PRO A 42 -8.18 28.57 -11.89
C PRO A 42 -6.75 28.77 -12.39
N ASP A 43 -6.11 27.70 -12.82
CA ASP A 43 -4.82 27.82 -13.49
C ASP A 43 -5.01 28.35 -14.91
N LYS A 44 -4.23 29.36 -15.29
CA LYS A 44 -4.43 30.14 -16.52
C LYS A 44 -4.12 29.37 -17.81
N GLU A 45 -3.42 28.23 -17.73
CA GLU A 45 -2.96 27.48 -18.90
C GLU A 45 -3.75 26.21 -19.25
N SER A 46 -4.53 25.63 -18.33
CA SER A 46 -5.21 24.33 -18.55
C SER A 46 -6.73 24.43 -18.81
N SER A 47 -7.29 25.64 -18.75
CA SER A 47 -8.73 25.90 -18.66
C SER A 47 -9.54 25.66 -19.95
N ALA A 48 -8.89 25.52 -21.13
CA ALA A 48 -9.62 25.47 -22.40
C ALA A 48 -10.07 24.06 -22.86
N LYS A 49 -9.39 22.97 -22.45
CA LYS A 49 -9.69 21.60 -22.95
C LYS A 49 -10.29 20.65 -21.90
N VAL A 50 -10.06 20.88 -20.60
CA VAL A 50 -10.45 19.93 -19.53
C VAL A 50 -11.88 20.14 -19.04
N GLN A 51 -12.45 21.35 -19.19
CA GLN A 51 -13.78 21.66 -18.67
C GLN A 51 -14.95 20.91 -19.33
N LYS A 52 -14.75 20.22 -20.45
CA LYS A 52 -15.81 19.53 -21.21
C LYS A 52 -16.04 18.05 -20.83
N LYS A 53 -15.18 17.43 -20.02
CA LYS A 53 -15.25 15.97 -19.75
C LYS A 53 -15.35 15.66 -18.25
N ASN A 54 -16.35 16.23 -17.61
CA ASN A 54 -16.55 16.08 -16.16
C ASN A 54 -17.23 14.77 -15.75
N LYS A 55 -17.75 13.96 -16.67
CA LYS A 55 -18.47 12.71 -16.30
C LYS A 55 -17.60 11.51 -16.64
N VAL A 56 -17.33 10.68 -15.63
CA VAL A 56 -16.57 9.44 -15.74
C VAL A 56 -17.40 8.26 -15.26
N SER A 57 -17.04 7.08 -15.75
CA SER A 57 -17.47 5.80 -15.18
C SER A 57 -16.33 5.28 -14.31
N LEU A 58 -16.58 5.15 -13.01
CA LEU A 58 -15.72 4.45 -12.08
C LEU A 58 -16.08 2.97 -12.11
N PHE A 59 -15.11 2.12 -12.39
CA PHE A 59 -15.26 0.68 -12.28
C PHE A 59 -14.41 0.17 -11.13
N LEU A 60 -15.00 -0.69 -10.31
CA LEU A 60 -14.40 -1.27 -9.12
C LEU A 60 -14.40 -2.79 -9.29
N SER A 61 -13.22 -3.37 -9.23
CA SER A 61 -13.00 -4.81 -9.27
C SER A 61 -12.08 -5.23 -8.10
N MET A 62 -11.81 -6.53 -7.98
CA MET A 62 -10.84 -7.03 -6.99
C MET A 62 -9.39 -6.68 -7.36
N SER A 63 -9.10 -6.29 -8.60
CA SER A 63 -7.76 -5.90 -9.03
C SER A 63 -7.50 -4.42 -8.82
N GLY A 64 -8.49 -3.56 -9.05
CA GLY A 64 -8.25 -2.13 -9.13
C GLY A 64 -9.50 -1.26 -9.27
N ILE A 65 -9.20 0.03 -9.43
CA ILE A 65 -10.15 1.09 -9.72
C ILE A 65 -9.80 1.65 -11.09
N ASP A 66 -10.73 1.54 -12.02
CA ASP A 66 -10.60 2.08 -13.37
C ASP A 66 -11.49 3.31 -13.55
N ILE A 67 -10.92 4.36 -14.13
CA ILE A 67 -11.57 5.65 -14.35
C ILE A 67 -11.67 5.86 -15.85
N LEU A 68 -12.87 5.71 -16.42
CA LEU A 68 -13.11 5.85 -17.85
C LEU A 68 -13.90 7.12 -18.15
N GLU A 69 -13.59 7.78 -19.27
CA GLU A 69 -14.48 8.81 -19.79
C GLU A 69 -15.86 8.20 -20.11
N HIS A 70 -16.93 8.80 -19.57
CA HIS A 70 -18.25 8.16 -19.59
C HIS A 70 -18.81 7.92 -21.00
N LYS A 71 -18.54 8.82 -21.95
CA LYS A 71 -19.08 8.78 -23.32
C LYS A 71 -18.28 7.86 -24.23
N THR A 72 -16.96 8.04 -24.28
CA THR A 72 -16.06 7.33 -25.19
C THR A 72 -15.57 5.99 -24.64
N LYS A 73 -15.75 5.78 -23.33
CA LYS A 73 -15.15 4.67 -22.58
C LYS A 73 -13.62 4.65 -22.66
N PHE A 74 -12.99 5.78 -22.97
CA PHE A 74 -11.54 5.90 -22.96
C PHE A 74 -11.01 5.78 -21.53
N MET A 75 -10.06 4.88 -21.32
CA MET A 75 -9.37 4.68 -20.04
C MET A 75 -8.52 5.90 -19.70
N LEU A 76 -8.88 6.62 -18.63
CA LEU A 76 -8.12 7.77 -18.16
C LEU A 76 -7.03 7.35 -17.18
N TYR A 77 -7.40 6.49 -16.22
CA TYR A 77 -6.51 6.04 -15.16
C TYR A 77 -6.90 4.64 -14.69
N THR A 78 -5.90 3.85 -14.36
CA THR A 78 -6.02 2.55 -13.69
C THR A 78 -5.22 2.61 -12.40
N CYS A 79 -5.89 2.37 -11.28
CA CYS A 79 -5.27 2.38 -9.95
C CYS A 79 -5.41 0.99 -9.32
N PRO A 80 -4.32 0.20 -9.25
CA PRO A 80 -4.35 -1.07 -8.53
C PRO A 80 -4.77 -0.87 -7.07
N LEU A 81 -5.61 -1.75 -6.50
CA LEU A 81 -6.05 -1.60 -5.11
C LEU A 81 -4.88 -1.61 -4.12
N SER A 82 -3.80 -2.34 -4.43
CA SER A 82 -2.55 -2.35 -3.66
C SER A 82 -1.85 -0.99 -3.57
N SER A 83 -2.11 -0.10 -4.52
CA SER A 83 -1.57 1.25 -4.54
C SER A 83 -2.43 2.26 -3.79
N VAL A 84 -3.69 1.92 -3.50
CA VAL A 84 -4.64 2.80 -2.81
C VAL A 84 -4.32 2.81 -1.32
N SER A 85 -4.04 3.98 -0.77
CA SER A 85 -3.62 4.15 0.61
C SER A 85 -4.70 4.81 1.48
N PHE A 86 -5.59 5.60 0.91
CA PHE A 86 -6.60 6.35 1.66
C PHE A 86 -7.83 6.64 0.80
N CYS A 87 -9.01 6.66 1.40
CA CYS A 87 -10.22 7.19 0.77
C CYS A 87 -11.16 7.80 1.81
N ALA A 88 -11.84 8.88 1.45
CA ALA A 88 -12.80 9.53 2.34
C ALA A 88 -13.80 10.42 1.60
N VAL A 89 -14.89 10.72 2.29
CA VAL A 89 -15.82 11.80 1.94
C VAL A 89 -15.35 13.08 2.62
N ILE A 90 -15.42 14.22 1.93
CA ILE A 90 -15.08 15.53 2.52
C ILE A 90 -16.23 15.99 3.43
N PRO A 91 -16.01 16.21 4.74
CA PRO A 91 -17.09 16.53 5.69
C PRO A 91 -17.86 17.81 5.36
N THR A 92 -17.16 18.85 4.89
CA THR A 92 -17.78 20.14 4.53
C THR A 92 -18.58 20.09 3.23
N THR A 93 -18.35 19.07 2.39
CA THR A 93 -19.05 18.86 1.14
C THR A 93 -19.32 17.36 0.93
N PRO A 94 -20.35 16.77 1.58
CA PRO A 94 -20.54 15.31 1.65
C PRO A 94 -20.83 14.63 0.30
N LYS A 95 -21.14 15.43 -0.73
CA LYS A 95 -21.25 15.00 -2.13
C LYS A 95 -19.89 14.78 -2.80
N VAL A 96 -18.79 15.16 -2.16
CA VAL A 96 -17.43 15.06 -2.69
C VAL A 96 -16.67 13.99 -1.92
N PHE A 97 -16.02 13.11 -2.66
CA PHE A 97 -15.17 12.08 -2.10
C PHE A 97 -13.91 11.95 -2.94
N GLY A 98 -12.91 11.30 -2.39
CA GLY A 98 -11.70 10.99 -3.13
C GLY A 98 -10.91 9.85 -2.52
N PHE A 99 -9.93 9.39 -3.27
CA PHE A 99 -8.96 8.41 -2.81
C PHE A 99 -7.55 8.85 -3.20
N VAL A 100 -6.56 8.33 -2.48
CA VAL A 100 -5.14 8.55 -2.71
C VAL A 100 -4.53 7.23 -3.17
N ALA A 101 -3.76 7.27 -4.26
CA ALA A 101 -3.03 6.12 -4.77
C ALA A 101 -1.59 6.47 -5.12
N LYS A 102 -0.67 5.54 -4.89
CA LYS A 102 0.74 5.65 -5.30
C LYS A 102 0.86 5.56 -6.83
N HIS A 103 1.68 6.41 -7.43
CA HIS A 103 1.96 6.33 -8.86
C HIS A 103 2.79 5.07 -9.19
N PRO A 104 2.47 4.33 -10.26
CA PRO A 104 3.14 3.05 -10.55
C PRO A 104 4.61 3.21 -10.95
N ALA A 105 4.99 4.35 -11.51
CA ALA A 105 6.34 4.59 -12.05
C ALA A 105 7.15 5.65 -11.28
N ALA A 106 6.57 6.25 -10.23
CA ALA A 106 7.21 7.34 -9.52
C ALA A 106 6.90 7.25 -8.02
N ASP A 107 7.81 7.72 -7.18
CA ASP A 107 7.62 7.75 -5.73
C ASP A 107 6.81 8.97 -5.31
N MET A 108 5.60 9.08 -5.86
CA MET A 108 4.66 10.15 -5.63
C MET A 108 3.24 9.59 -5.48
N TYR A 109 2.37 10.38 -4.87
CA TYR A 109 0.97 10.03 -4.68
C TYR A 109 0.07 10.96 -5.48
N HIS A 110 -1.07 10.44 -5.90
CA HIS A 110 -2.13 11.24 -6.49
C HIS A 110 -3.43 11.10 -5.72
N CYS A 111 -4.06 12.24 -5.48
CA CYS A 111 -5.43 12.32 -4.99
C CYS A 111 -6.38 12.45 -6.18
N TYR A 112 -7.36 11.55 -6.26
CA TYR A 112 -8.42 11.54 -7.26
C TYR A 112 -9.71 11.99 -6.61
N LEU A 113 -10.30 13.08 -7.11
CA LEU A 113 -11.48 13.72 -6.52
C LEU A 113 -12.69 13.59 -7.42
N PHE A 114 -13.82 13.24 -6.82
CA PHE A 114 -15.08 12.99 -7.49
C PHE A 114 -16.24 13.63 -6.74
N GLN A 115 -17.35 13.81 -7.45
CA GLN A 115 -18.59 14.31 -6.91
C GLN A 115 -19.75 13.38 -7.30
N SER A 116 -20.50 12.92 -6.29
CA SER A 116 -21.74 12.16 -6.43
C SER A 116 -22.70 12.53 -5.31
N LYS A 117 -23.95 12.87 -5.67
CA LYS A 117 -25.00 13.18 -4.68
C LYS A 117 -25.53 11.93 -3.97
N LYS A 118 -25.53 10.79 -4.66
CA LYS A 118 -26.20 9.56 -4.20
C LYS A 118 -25.23 8.53 -3.63
N PHE A 119 -24.01 8.49 -4.17
CA PHE A 119 -23.11 7.34 -3.96
C PHE A 119 -21.78 7.70 -3.29
N SER A 120 -21.58 8.94 -2.80
CA SER A 120 -20.29 9.36 -2.22
C SER A 120 -19.85 8.46 -1.05
N HIS A 121 -20.72 8.28 -0.06
CA HIS A 121 -20.45 7.42 1.10
C HIS A 121 -20.34 5.94 0.72
N LEU A 122 -21.22 5.45 -0.15
CA LEU A 122 -21.19 4.06 -0.62
C LEU A 122 -19.88 3.74 -1.32
N LEU A 123 -19.45 4.59 -2.26
CA LEU A 123 -18.20 4.41 -3.01
C LEU A 123 -16.99 4.39 -2.08
N VAL A 124 -16.92 5.29 -1.10
CA VAL A 124 -15.85 5.29 -0.09
C VAL A 124 -15.89 4.02 0.76
N SER A 125 -17.07 3.51 1.11
CA SER A 125 -17.20 2.24 1.84
C SER A 125 -16.65 1.07 1.04
N ILE A 126 -17.12 0.91 -0.20
CA ILE A 126 -16.71 -0.21 -1.08
C ILE A 126 -15.21 -0.15 -1.37
N ILE A 127 -14.69 1.03 -1.73
CA ILE A 127 -13.24 1.21 -1.95
C ILE A 127 -12.48 0.87 -0.67
N GLY A 128 -12.95 1.38 0.47
CA GLY A 128 -12.38 1.15 1.79
C GLY A 128 -12.27 -0.32 2.15
N ASP A 129 -13.35 -1.08 1.95
CA ASP A 129 -13.37 -2.52 2.20
C ASP A 129 -12.43 -3.26 1.25
N ALA A 130 -12.46 -2.91 -0.04
CA ALA A 130 -11.64 -3.54 -1.06
C ALA A 130 -10.13 -3.37 -0.78
N PHE A 131 -9.63 -2.14 -0.59
CA PHE A 131 -8.19 -1.94 -0.38
C PHE A 131 -7.71 -2.48 0.98
N ARG A 132 -8.58 -2.47 2.03
CA ARG A 132 -8.25 -3.11 3.31
C ARG A 132 -8.12 -4.63 3.18
N ALA A 133 -8.98 -5.25 2.39
CA ALA A 133 -8.88 -6.68 2.09
C ALA A 133 -7.57 -6.98 1.35
N THR A 134 -7.23 -6.21 0.32
CA THR A 134 -5.96 -6.33 -0.41
C THR A 134 -4.74 -6.18 0.51
N LYS A 135 -4.71 -5.13 1.34
CA LYS A 135 -3.59 -4.89 2.28
C LYS A 135 -3.42 -6.01 3.31
N ARG A 136 -4.54 -6.60 3.78
CA ARG A 136 -4.52 -7.77 4.67
C ARG A 136 -3.95 -8.99 3.95
N GLU A 137 -4.40 -9.27 2.74
CA GLU A 137 -3.91 -10.38 1.94
C GLU A 137 -2.39 -10.26 1.67
N GLU A 138 -1.92 -9.08 1.29
CA GLU A 138 -0.50 -8.82 1.08
C GLU A 138 0.34 -9.08 2.33
N SER A 139 -0.15 -8.66 3.50
CA SER A 139 0.51 -8.92 4.79
C SER A 139 0.62 -10.42 5.07
N LEU A 140 -0.45 -11.19 4.82
CA LEU A 140 -0.46 -12.65 5.01
C LEU A 140 0.47 -13.37 4.02
N ARG A 141 0.50 -12.93 2.76
CA ARG A 141 1.43 -13.46 1.74
C ARG A 141 2.89 -13.13 2.07
N GLY A 142 3.14 -11.99 2.69
CA GLY A 142 4.44 -11.62 3.26
C GLY A 142 4.85 -12.55 4.41
N GLY A 143 3.97 -12.76 5.38
CA GLY A 143 4.24 -13.62 6.54
C GLY A 143 4.50 -15.09 6.19
N GLY A 144 3.81 -15.64 5.19
CA GLY A 144 4.06 -17.01 4.72
C GLY A 144 5.43 -17.17 4.07
N ARG A 145 5.94 -16.15 3.37
CA ARG A 145 7.28 -16.16 2.77
C ARG A 145 8.36 -16.18 3.85
N ASP A 146 8.19 -15.42 4.93
CA ASP A 146 9.16 -15.38 6.02
C ASP A 146 9.29 -16.73 6.73
N LEU A 147 8.16 -17.42 7.01
CA LEU A 147 8.18 -18.76 7.61
C LEU A 147 8.85 -19.79 6.70
N ILE A 148 8.57 -19.76 5.39
CA ILE A 148 9.21 -20.67 4.42
C ILE A 148 10.72 -20.38 4.34
N VAL A 149 11.11 -19.11 4.29
CA VAL A 149 12.52 -18.71 4.25
C VAL A 149 13.25 -19.14 5.53
N GLU A 150 12.62 -19.01 6.69
CA GLU A 150 13.19 -19.41 7.98
C GLU A 150 13.34 -20.93 8.10
N ALA A 151 12.32 -21.69 7.71
CA ALA A 151 12.39 -23.15 7.63
C ALA A 151 13.49 -23.62 6.66
N LEU A 152 13.61 -22.98 5.49
CA LEU A 152 14.67 -23.26 4.52
C LEU A 152 16.06 -22.91 5.08
N ARG A 153 16.21 -21.80 5.80
CA ARG A 153 17.46 -21.42 6.47
C ARG A 153 17.87 -22.45 7.52
N HIS A 154 16.93 -22.92 8.35
CA HIS A 154 17.21 -23.95 9.35
C HIS A 154 17.62 -25.27 8.69
N LYS A 155 16.88 -25.71 7.67
CA LYS A 155 17.22 -26.92 6.91
C LYS A 155 18.60 -26.81 6.25
N ASN A 156 18.93 -25.66 5.67
CA ASN A 156 20.24 -25.43 5.05
C ASN A 156 21.37 -25.51 6.10
N LYS A 157 21.16 -24.95 7.29
CA LYS A 157 22.13 -25.02 8.40
C LYS A 157 22.39 -26.45 8.86
N LEU A 158 21.35 -27.28 8.96
CA LEU A 158 21.49 -28.69 9.31
C LEU A 158 22.25 -29.46 8.22
N LEU A 159 21.86 -29.29 6.96
CA LEU A 159 22.52 -29.92 5.81
C LEU A 159 23.99 -29.51 5.68
N GLN A 160 24.34 -28.27 6.04
CA GLN A 160 25.73 -27.82 6.06
C GLN A 160 26.56 -28.50 7.17
N ARG A 161 25.97 -28.75 8.34
CA ARG A 161 26.63 -29.51 9.42
C ARG A 161 26.85 -30.96 9.01
N GLU A 162 25.80 -31.61 8.49
CA GLU A 162 25.89 -32.99 8.03
C GLU A 162 26.90 -33.14 6.88
N ASN A 163 26.90 -32.23 5.91
CA ASN A 163 27.93 -32.21 4.87
C ASN A 163 29.35 -32.02 5.43
N ALA A 164 29.54 -31.19 6.46
CA ALA A 164 30.84 -31.03 7.08
C ALA A 164 31.29 -32.31 7.78
N GLU A 165 30.38 -32.99 8.48
CA GLU A 165 30.66 -34.27 9.14
C GLU A 165 30.97 -35.38 8.14
N LEU A 166 30.19 -35.51 7.07
CA LEU A 166 30.43 -36.49 6.01
C LEU A 166 31.78 -36.24 5.32
N ARG A 167 32.16 -34.98 5.07
CA ARG A 167 33.48 -34.64 4.55
C ARG A 167 34.62 -35.05 5.49
N MET A 168 34.44 -34.87 6.80
CA MET A 168 35.42 -35.33 7.80
C MET A 168 35.55 -36.85 7.78
N ARG A 169 34.43 -37.58 7.75
CA ARG A 169 34.44 -39.05 7.66
C ARG A 169 35.10 -39.56 6.37
N LEU A 170 34.78 -38.93 5.23
CA LEU A 170 35.42 -39.26 3.94
C LEU A 170 36.93 -38.98 3.96
N SER A 171 37.37 -37.91 4.63
CA SER A 171 38.81 -37.63 4.80
C SER A 171 39.52 -38.64 5.72
N ALA A 172 38.81 -39.20 6.69
CA ALA A 172 39.34 -40.21 7.62
C ALA A 172 39.39 -41.63 7.00
N SER A 173 38.52 -41.93 6.03
CA SER A 173 38.48 -43.23 5.34
C SER A 173 39.45 -43.37 4.16
N GLY A 174 40.26 -42.35 3.85
CA GLY A 174 41.46 -42.53 3.02
C GLY A 174 41.23 -43.16 1.65
N ASP A 175 40.30 -42.63 0.84
CA ASP A 175 40.33 -42.90 -0.60
C ASP A 175 40.36 -41.58 -1.39
N GLY A 176 41.37 -41.48 -2.25
CA GLY A 176 41.90 -40.22 -2.76
C GLY A 176 41.00 -39.55 -3.80
N THR A 177 40.69 -38.27 -3.61
CA THR A 177 40.31 -37.38 -4.72
C THR A 177 40.66 -35.90 -4.41
N ASP A 178 41.95 -35.58 -4.52
CA ASP A 178 42.49 -34.21 -4.41
C ASP A 178 41.93 -33.17 -5.41
N ARG A 179 41.08 -33.60 -6.36
CA ARG A 179 40.41 -32.72 -7.33
C ARG A 179 39.08 -32.14 -6.86
N ALA A 180 38.34 -32.81 -5.96
CA ALA A 180 37.02 -32.34 -5.52
C ALA A 180 37.11 -31.22 -4.46
N ALA A 181 38.15 -31.26 -3.61
CA ALA A 181 38.34 -30.27 -2.54
C ALA A 181 38.63 -28.86 -3.08
N ARG A 182 39.37 -28.73 -4.19
CA ARG A 182 39.75 -27.42 -4.77
C ARG A 182 38.57 -26.69 -5.42
N THR A 183 37.69 -27.41 -6.12
CA THR A 183 36.49 -26.83 -6.76
C THR A 183 35.45 -26.39 -5.73
N THR A 184 35.31 -27.18 -4.67
CA THR A 184 34.38 -26.90 -3.56
C THR A 184 34.80 -25.68 -2.74
N ASN A 185 36.11 -25.51 -2.50
CA ASN A 185 36.62 -24.35 -1.77
C ASN A 185 36.38 -23.04 -2.55
N ARG A 186 36.53 -23.06 -3.89
CA ARG A 186 36.28 -21.89 -4.74
C ARG A 186 34.81 -21.47 -4.72
N HIS A 187 33.87 -22.42 -4.86
CA HIS A 187 32.44 -22.12 -4.73
C HIS A 187 32.02 -21.68 -3.33
N GLN A 188 32.61 -22.22 -2.27
CA GLN A 188 32.29 -21.82 -0.90
C GLN A 188 32.84 -20.42 -0.55
N ILE A 189 33.98 -20.04 -1.14
CA ILE A 189 34.53 -18.67 -1.06
C ILE A 189 33.66 -17.69 -1.84
N ASP A 190 33.21 -18.04 -3.05
CA ASP A 190 32.35 -17.18 -3.86
C ASP A 190 30.96 -17.00 -3.21
N LEU A 191 30.40 -18.06 -2.60
CA LEU A 191 29.13 -17.99 -1.87
C LEU A 191 29.24 -17.11 -0.61
N ARG A 192 30.35 -17.20 0.13
CA ARG A 192 30.64 -16.32 1.28
C ARG A 192 30.83 -14.87 0.85
N ARG A 193 31.47 -14.61 -0.29
CA ARG A 193 31.61 -13.26 -0.86
C ARG A 193 30.25 -12.69 -1.30
N SER A 194 29.38 -13.49 -1.90
CA SER A 194 28.02 -13.08 -2.25
C SER A 194 27.15 -12.81 -1.01
N GLN A 195 27.24 -13.66 0.02
CA GLN A 195 26.52 -13.46 1.28
C GLN A 195 27.01 -12.21 2.03
N LYS A 196 28.32 -11.94 2.05
CA LYS A 196 28.87 -10.71 2.65
C LYS A 196 28.40 -9.45 1.92
N LYS A 197 28.36 -9.47 0.58
CA LYS A 197 27.78 -8.39 -0.24
C LYS A 197 26.29 -8.17 0.01
N GLN A 198 25.50 -9.24 0.18
CA GLN A 198 24.07 -9.13 0.54
C GLN A 198 23.86 -8.57 1.95
N THR A 199 24.71 -8.96 2.91
CA THR A 199 24.62 -8.48 4.30
C THR A 199 25.04 -7.01 4.41
N GLU A 200 26.04 -6.57 3.63
CA GLU A 200 26.43 -5.15 3.52
C GLU A 200 25.34 -4.33 2.81
N ALA A 201 24.71 -4.84 1.76
CA ALA A 201 23.57 -4.19 1.10
C ALA A 201 22.36 -4.06 2.04
N GLN A 202 22.09 -5.07 2.88
CA GLN A 202 21.05 -5.02 3.91
C GLN A 202 21.39 -4.03 5.04
N LYS A 203 22.66 -3.91 5.43
CA LYS A 203 23.11 -2.90 6.40
C LYS A 203 22.99 -1.47 5.85
N LEU A 204 23.28 -1.25 4.56
CA LEU A 204 23.10 0.05 3.93
C LEU A 204 21.61 0.43 3.85
N SER A 205 20.72 -0.51 3.53
CA SER A 205 19.27 -0.26 3.54
C SER A 205 18.67 -0.02 4.93
N HIS A 206 19.37 -0.43 6.00
CA HIS A 206 18.92 -0.21 7.38
C HIS A 206 19.42 1.12 7.97
N LEU A 207 20.39 1.78 7.32
CA LEU A 207 20.87 3.09 7.78
C LEU A 207 20.00 4.26 7.29
N ASP A 208 19.12 4.03 6.30
CA ASP A 208 18.14 5.02 5.81
C ASP A 208 16.72 4.83 6.40
N MET A 209 16.54 3.96 7.40
CA MET A 209 15.27 3.81 8.10
C MET A 209 15.38 4.26 9.56
N TYR A 210 15.27 5.56 9.79
CA TYR A 210 14.88 6.08 11.10
C TYR A 210 13.47 5.57 11.44
N PRO A 211 13.26 4.84 12.55
CA PRO A 211 11.92 4.51 12.97
C PRO A 211 11.32 5.71 13.68
N HIS A 212 10.41 6.43 13.03
CA HIS A 212 9.43 7.23 13.76
C HIS A 212 8.54 6.27 14.54
N LYS A 213 8.82 6.15 15.85
CA LYS A 213 7.90 5.55 16.82
C LYS A 213 6.56 6.31 16.74
N ILE A 214 5.56 5.69 16.13
CA ILE A 214 4.17 6.10 16.30
C ILE A 214 3.67 5.44 17.59
N THR A 215 3.65 6.21 18.66
CA THR A 215 3.02 5.83 19.92
C THR A 215 1.51 6.01 19.77
N PHE A 216 0.75 4.93 19.76
CA PHE A 216 -0.71 5.00 19.82
C PHE A 216 -1.13 5.26 21.27
N HIS A 217 -1.62 6.47 21.56
CA HIS A 217 -2.40 6.74 22.77
C HIS A 217 -3.86 6.38 22.49
N CYS A 218 -4.36 5.39 23.21
CA CYS A 218 -5.79 5.15 23.33
C CYS A 218 -6.31 6.11 24.42
N SER A 219 -7.09 7.10 24.04
CA SER A 219 -7.84 7.96 24.98
C SER A 219 -9.30 7.54 24.93
N ASP A 220 -9.73 6.78 25.93
CA ASP A 220 -11.12 6.81 26.36
C ASP A 220 -11.35 8.18 27.01
N ASP A 221 -12.22 9.01 26.43
CA ASP A 221 -12.93 10.04 27.20
C ASP A 221 -14.19 10.50 26.45
N THR A 222 -15.33 10.08 26.99
CA THR A 222 -16.66 10.57 26.62
C THR A 222 -17.05 11.63 27.63
N ALA A 223 -17.07 12.90 27.22
CA ALA A 223 -17.71 14.01 27.96
C ALA A 223 -19.25 13.93 27.76
N PRO A 224 -20.13 14.61 28.55
CA PRO A 224 -20.04 16.05 28.80
C PRO A 224 -20.47 16.59 30.18
N LEU A 225 -19.95 17.79 30.46
CA LEU A 225 -20.41 18.77 31.44
C LEU A 225 -21.87 19.21 31.19
N LEU A 226 -22.66 19.27 32.27
CA LEU A 226 -23.80 20.18 32.38
C LEU A 226 -23.58 21.12 33.57
N ARG A 227 -23.71 22.40 33.25
CA ARG A 227 -23.67 23.62 34.07
C ARG A 227 -24.74 23.59 35.16
N THR A 228 -24.36 23.97 36.39
CA THR A 228 -25.21 24.83 37.23
C THR A 228 -24.34 25.76 38.07
N GLN A 229 -24.80 27.00 38.14
CA GLN A 229 -24.12 28.20 38.63
C GLN A 229 -23.90 28.21 40.15
N GLU A 230 -22.84 28.91 40.54
CA GLU A 230 -22.56 29.42 41.88
C GLU A 230 -23.70 30.26 42.45
N LEU A 231 -23.89 30.16 43.77
CA LEU A 231 -24.15 31.30 44.66
C LEU A 231 -23.42 31.02 45.98
N ASN A 232 -22.52 31.94 46.33
CA ASN A 232 -21.68 31.96 47.53
C ASN A 232 -22.41 32.50 48.76
N MET A 233 -21.93 32.05 49.94
CA MET A 233 -21.90 32.73 51.26
C MET A 233 -23.24 32.94 51.99
N THR A 234 -23.41 32.71 53.30
CA THR A 234 -22.49 32.85 54.45
C THR A 234 -23.00 32.02 55.65
N ASP A 235 -22.06 31.57 56.49
CA ASP A 235 -22.28 31.16 57.88
C ASP A 235 -22.51 32.41 58.78
N VAL A 236 -23.30 32.21 59.85
CA VAL A 236 -23.72 33.13 60.95
C VAL A 236 -24.95 34.01 60.70
#